data_AF-A0A512NNW5-F1
#
_entry.id   AF-A0A512NNW5-F1
#
_cell.length_a   1.000
_cell.length_b   1.000
_cell.length_c   1.000
_cell.angle_alpha   90.00
_cell.angle_beta   90.00
_cell.angle_gamma   90.00
#
_symmetry.space_group_name_H-M   'P 1'
#
loop_
_entity.id
_entity.type
_entity.pdbx_description
1 polymer ?
#
loop_
_entity_poly.entity_id
_entity_poly.type
_entity_poly.pdbx_seq_one_letter_code
_entity_poly.pdbx_strand_id
1 'polypeptide(L)'
;MLNLQAMNPPGRPTSYRPDHCDLAREHCLLGATNDELAEVFEVSPRTIDNWIAHHPDFAAAVRGGRRRADAKVAASLYARAVGFRHKVERTFLCRGEPKSFSVTVAYPPDTQACIFWLRNRRRADWRDRPAEADAQSEDEFALLDTASESVRLDNGD
;
A
#
# COMPACT_ATOMS: atom_id res chain seq x y z
N MET A 1 -23.15 -56.34 26.14
CA MET A 1 -23.07 -54.87 25.91
C MET A 1 -21.64 -54.44 26.16
N LEU A 2 -20.85 -54.19 25.11
CA LEU A 2 -19.49 -53.65 25.23
C LEU A 2 -19.50 -52.23 24.66
N ASN A 3 -19.11 -51.28 25.51
CA ASN A 3 -19.04 -49.85 25.24
C ASN A 3 -18.09 -49.55 24.08
N LEU A 4 -18.60 -48.97 22.99
CA LEU A 4 -17.79 -48.21 22.05
C LEU A 4 -17.42 -46.87 22.70
N GLN A 5 -16.18 -46.74 23.18
CA GLN A 5 -15.61 -45.40 23.41
C GLN A 5 -15.41 -44.73 22.05
N ALA A 6 -16.17 -43.67 21.78
CA ALA A 6 -15.96 -42.82 20.63
C ALA A 6 -14.57 -42.16 20.75
N MET A 7 -13.64 -42.54 19.87
CA MET A 7 -12.41 -41.80 19.66
C MET A 7 -12.76 -40.48 18.97
N ASN A 8 -12.60 -39.35 19.65
CA ASN A 8 -12.74 -38.05 19.02
C ASN A 8 -11.77 -37.95 17.82
N PRO A 9 -12.21 -37.41 16.67
CA PRO A 9 -11.30 -37.14 15.57
C PRO A 9 -10.18 -36.22 16.07
N PRO A 10 -8.91 -36.42 15.64
CA PRO A 10 -7.83 -35.53 16.04
C PRO A 10 -8.23 -34.10 15.69
N GLY A 11 -8.16 -33.19 16.66
CA GLY A 11 -8.46 -31.79 16.44
C GLY A 11 -7.61 -31.24 15.29
N ARG A 12 -8.13 -30.23 14.58
CA ARG A 12 -7.44 -29.59 13.46
C ARG A 12 -6.00 -29.27 13.86
N PRO A 13 -4.97 -29.74 13.12
CA PRO A 13 -3.58 -29.57 13.52
C PRO A 13 -3.25 -28.09 13.63
N THR A 14 -2.90 -27.63 14.83
CA THR A 14 -2.54 -26.24 15.14
C THR A 14 -1.03 -26.04 15.28
N SER A 15 -0.25 -27.10 15.05
CA SER A 15 1.19 -27.06 15.23
C SER A 15 1.84 -26.15 14.19
N TYR A 16 2.59 -25.17 14.68
CA TYR A 16 3.47 -24.36 13.86
C TYR A 16 4.55 -25.23 13.20
N ARG A 17 4.91 -24.89 11.96
CA ARG A 17 6.07 -25.43 11.25
C ARG A 17 6.93 -24.28 10.72
N PRO A 18 8.27 -24.36 10.80
CA PRO A 18 9.16 -23.32 10.24
C PRO A 18 8.88 -23.01 8.77
N ASP A 19 8.51 -24.01 7.96
CA ASP A 19 8.16 -23.88 6.54
C ASP A 19 6.98 -22.90 6.31
N HIS A 20 6.15 -22.62 7.32
CA HIS A 20 5.05 -21.66 7.22
C HIS A 20 5.53 -20.22 7.02
N CYS A 21 6.80 -19.91 7.35
CA CYS A 21 7.34 -18.56 7.20
C CYS A 21 7.36 -18.10 5.74
N ASP A 22 7.85 -18.94 4.82
CA ASP A 22 7.95 -18.56 3.41
C ASP A 22 6.57 -18.38 2.79
N LEU A 23 5.65 -19.29 3.07
CA LEU A 23 4.28 -19.21 2.60
C LEU A 23 3.59 -17.95 3.15
N ALA A 24 3.73 -17.65 4.45
CA ALA A 24 3.15 -16.45 5.04
C ALA A 24 3.72 -15.16 4.42
N ARG A 25 5.03 -15.12 4.14
CA ARG A 25 5.68 -14.01 3.46
C ARG A 25 5.11 -13.82 2.05
N GLU A 26 4.97 -14.88 1.27
CA GLU A 26 4.42 -14.84 -0.09
C GLU A 26 2.98 -14.33 -0.13
N HIS A 27 2.11 -14.85 0.75
CA HIS A 27 0.74 -14.37 0.83
C HIS A 27 0.67 -12.92 1.32
N CYS A 28 1.47 -12.53 2.30
CA CYS A 28 1.53 -11.12 2.73
C CYS A 28 2.10 -10.18 1.67
N LEU A 29 2.95 -10.65 0.74
CA LEU A 29 3.40 -9.85 -0.43
C LEU A 29 2.26 -9.52 -1.40
N LEU A 30 1.18 -10.32 -1.36
CA LEU A 30 -0.05 -10.14 -2.12
C LEU A 30 -1.12 -9.37 -1.34
N GLY A 31 -0.83 -8.98 -0.09
CA GLY A 31 -1.75 -8.20 0.74
C GLY A 31 -2.59 -9.04 1.72
N ALA A 32 -2.25 -10.32 1.93
CA ALA A 32 -3.04 -11.19 2.79
C ALA A 32 -3.17 -10.69 4.25
N THR A 33 -4.41 -10.70 4.73
CA THR A 33 -4.85 -10.47 6.11
C THR A 33 -4.60 -11.71 6.99
N ASN A 34 -4.77 -11.57 8.31
CA ASN A 34 -4.66 -12.72 9.21
C ASN A 34 -5.74 -13.78 8.94
N ASP A 35 -6.93 -13.36 8.51
CA ASP A 35 -8.03 -14.26 8.17
C ASP A 35 -7.70 -15.08 6.92
N GLU A 36 -7.19 -14.45 5.87
CA GLU A 36 -6.76 -15.13 4.64
C GLU A 36 -5.55 -16.06 4.91
N LEU A 37 -4.61 -15.65 5.77
CA LEU A 37 -3.55 -16.56 6.21
C LEU A 37 -4.12 -17.76 6.98
N ALA A 38 -5.14 -17.56 7.82
CA ALA A 38 -5.77 -18.65 8.56
C ALA A 38 -6.47 -19.64 7.63
N GLU A 39 -7.07 -19.17 6.54
CA GLU A 39 -7.61 -20.01 5.47
C GLU A 39 -6.50 -20.82 4.79
N VAL A 40 -5.40 -20.16 4.38
CA VAL A 40 -4.24 -20.81 3.73
C VAL A 40 -3.62 -21.91 4.60
N PHE A 41 -3.43 -21.63 5.89
CA PHE A 41 -2.82 -22.58 6.82
C PHE A 41 -3.82 -23.56 7.42
N GLU A 42 -5.10 -23.45 7.08
CA GLU A 42 -6.15 -24.27 7.65
C GLU A 42 -6.14 -24.24 9.19
N VAL A 43 -6.08 -23.04 9.77
CA VAL A 43 -6.14 -22.81 11.21
C VAL A 43 -7.16 -21.73 11.56
N SER A 44 -7.30 -21.40 12.83
CA SER A 44 -8.10 -20.24 13.23
C SER A 44 -7.28 -18.95 13.10
N PRO A 45 -7.91 -17.77 12.87
CA PRO A 45 -7.20 -16.49 12.90
C PRO A 45 -6.43 -16.28 14.21
N ARG A 46 -7.00 -16.74 15.33
CA ARG A 46 -6.33 -16.72 16.64
C ARG A 46 -5.05 -17.56 16.68
N THR A 47 -4.97 -18.63 15.90
CA THR A 47 -3.75 -19.43 15.76
C THR A 47 -2.66 -18.62 15.04
N ILE A 48 -3.02 -17.87 14.00
CA ILE A 48 -2.09 -16.95 13.31
C ILE A 48 -1.61 -15.86 14.25
N ASP A 49 -2.50 -15.24 15.02
CA ASP A 49 -2.12 -14.24 16.04
C ASP A 49 -1.13 -14.83 17.06
N ASN A 50 -1.41 -16.06 17.53
CA ASN A 50 -0.53 -16.76 18.46
C ASN A 50 0.83 -17.06 17.82
N TRP A 51 0.88 -17.48 16.56
CA TRP A 51 2.14 -17.73 15.86
C TRP A 51 2.94 -16.45 15.67
N ILE A 52 2.31 -15.32 15.33
CA ILE A 52 2.97 -14.01 15.25
C ILE A 52 3.53 -13.59 16.62
N ALA A 53 2.83 -13.87 17.71
CA ALA A 53 3.28 -13.51 19.04
C ALA A 53 4.46 -14.36 19.56
N HIS A 54 4.49 -15.66 19.24
CA HIS A 54 5.42 -16.61 19.85
C HIS A 54 6.53 -17.12 18.92
N HIS A 55 6.44 -16.88 17.61
CA HIS A 55 7.45 -17.30 16.63
C HIS A 55 8.04 -16.08 15.90
N PRO A 56 9.20 -15.57 16.35
CA PRO A 56 9.82 -14.36 15.79
C PRO A 56 10.06 -14.42 14.28
N ASP A 57 10.44 -15.57 13.75
CA ASP A 57 10.70 -15.76 12.32
C ASP A 57 9.41 -15.65 11.50
N PHE A 58 8.31 -16.22 11.98
CA PHE A 58 6.99 -16.09 11.37
C PHE A 58 6.52 -14.62 11.40
N ALA A 59 6.70 -13.95 12.54
CA ALA A 59 6.38 -12.53 12.67
C ALA A 59 7.23 -11.66 11.72
N ALA A 60 8.51 -11.99 11.55
CA ALA A 60 9.40 -11.31 10.62
C ALA A 60 8.99 -11.51 9.16
N ALA A 61 8.58 -12.73 8.81
CA ALA A 61 8.05 -13.08 7.48
C ALA A 61 6.78 -12.29 7.14
N VAL A 62 5.77 -12.32 8.02
CA VAL A 62 4.51 -11.58 7.88
C VAL A 62 4.78 -10.07 7.74
N ARG A 63 5.58 -9.50 8.65
CA ARG A 63 5.93 -8.07 8.63
C ARG A 63 6.73 -7.69 7.38
N GLY A 64 7.62 -8.57 6.93
CA GLY A 64 8.41 -8.39 5.71
C GLY A 64 7.54 -8.34 4.45
N GLY A 65 6.60 -9.28 4.33
CA GLY A 65 5.63 -9.31 3.23
C GLY A 65 4.75 -8.06 3.20
N ARG A 66 4.14 -7.70 4.33
CA ARG A 66 3.28 -6.52 4.45
C ARG A 66 3.99 -5.22 4.10
N ARG A 67 5.19 -5.00 4.65
CA ARG A 67 5.99 -3.80 4.32
C ARG A 67 6.25 -3.65 2.82
N ARG A 68 6.49 -4.76 2.12
CA ARG A 68 6.70 -4.75 0.66
C ARG A 68 5.39 -4.51 -0.10
N ALA A 69 4.26 -5.05 0.36
CA ALA A 69 2.95 -4.74 -0.19
C ALA A 69 2.61 -3.25 -0.02
N ASP A 70 2.76 -2.72 1.20
CA ASP A 70 2.53 -1.30 1.52
C ASP A 70 3.42 -0.38 0.69
N ALA A 71 4.70 -0.74 0.50
CA ALA A 71 5.62 0.03 -0.34
C ALA A 71 5.17 0.12 -1.81
N LYS A 72 4.57 -0.95 -2.37
CA LYS A 72 4.00 -0.92 -3.74
C LYS A 72 2.82 0.03 -3.83
N VAL A 73 1.96 0.05 -2.82
CA VAL A 73 0.83 1.00 -2.74
C VAL A 73 1.35 2.42 -2.62
N ALA A 74 2.33 2.67 -1.75
CA ALA A 74 2.94 3.99 -1.58
C ALA A 74 3.60 4.50 -2.87
N ALA A 75 4.30 3.64 -3.61
CA ALA A 75 4.89 3.99 -4.91
C ALA A 75 3.83 4.35 -5.96
N SER A 76 2.75 3.55 -6.05
CA SER A 76 1.63 3.81 -6.94
C SER A 76 0.91 5.12 -6.60
N LEU A 77 0.71 5.39 -5.31
CA LEU A 77 0.09 6.62 -4.83
C LEU A 77 0.95 7.84 -5.13
N TYR A 78 2.26 7.74 -4.92
CA TYR A 78 3.21 8.80 -5.29
C TYR A 78 3.16 9.08 -6.80
N ALA A 79 3.17 8.04 -7.64
CA ALA A 79 3.05 8.20 -9.09
C ALA A 79 1.76 8.92 -9.49
N ARG A 80 0.63 8.63 -8.83
CA ARG A 80 -0.63 9.37 -9.02
C ARG A 80 -0.54 10.82 -8.53
N ALA A 81 0.13 11.07 -7.41
CA ALA A 81 0.30 12.42 -6.86
C ALA A 81 1.16 13.32 -7.76
N VAL A 82 2.21 12.79 -8.40
CA VAL A 82 3.07 13.60 -9.29
C VAL A 82 2.65 13.54 -10.77
N GLY A 83 1.71 12.65 -11.11
CA GLY A 83 1.37 12.31 -12.49
C GLY A 83 2.39 11.34 -13.11
N PHE A 84 1.94 10.55 -14.06
CA PHE A 84 2.77 9.53 -14.71
C PHE A 84 2.35 9.29 -16.15
N ARG A 85 3.19 8.60 -16.93
CA ARG A 85 2.88 8.19 -18.29
C ARG A 85 2.85 6.67 -18.35
N HIS A 86 1.87 6.11 -19.05
CA HIS A 86 1.74 4.68 -19.23
C HIS A 86 1.49 4.34 -20.69
N LYS A 87 2.21 3.34 -21.19
CA LYS A 87 2.07 2.84 -22.56
C LYS A 87 0.90 1.87 -22.60
N VAL A 88 -0.10 2.18 -23.42
CA VAL A 88 -1.33 1.41 -23.55
C VAL A 88 -1.43 0.88 -24.97
N GLU A 89 -1.59 -0.43 -25.11
CA GLU A 89 -1.96 -1.05 -26.38
C GLU A 89 -3.47 -0.85 -26.60
N ARG A 90 -3.82 -0.25 -27.74
CA ARG A 90 -5.21 -0.09 -28.16
C ARG A 90 -5.41 -0.77 -29.50
N THR A 91 -6.40 -1.64 -29.57
CA THR A 91 -6.82 -2.26 -30.83
C THR A 91 -7.88 -1.39 -31.48
N PHE A 92 -7.61 -0.91 -32.68
CA PHE A 92 -8.57 -0.18 -33.51
C PHE A 92 -8.97 -1.04 -34.71
N LEU A 93 -10.22 -0.93 -35.13
CA LEU A 93 -10.66 -1.53 -36.38
C LEU A 93 -10.24 -0.60 -37.53
N CYS A 94 -9.25 -1.01 -38.31
CA CYS A 94 -8.79 -0.27 -39.48
C CYS A 94 -9.24 -1.02 -40.73
N ARG A 95 -10.22 -0.47 -41.46
CA ARG A 95 -10.76 -1.08 -42.69
C ARG A 95 -11.30 -2.51 -42.50
N GLY A 96 -11.91 -2.79 -41.36
CA GLY A 96 -12.45 -4.12 -41.05
C GLY A 96 -11.46 -5.08 -40.39
N GLU A 97 -10.16 -4.74 -40.36
CA GLU A 97 -9.13 -5.56 -39.72
C GLU A 97 -8.71 -4.96 -38.37
N PRO A 98 -8.62 -5.76 -37.29
CA PRO A 98 -8.13 -5.29 -36.00
C PRO A 98 -6.61 -5.03 -36.07
N LYS A 99 -6.20 -3.81 -35.75
CA LYS A 99 -4.80 -3.40 -35.69
C LYS A 99 -4.46 -2.80 -34.33
N SER A 100 -3.44 -3.34 -33.69
CA SER A 100 -2.95 -2.88 -32.38
C SER A 100 -1.95 -1.74 -32.55
N PHE A 101 -2.13 -0.69 -31.77
CA PHE A 101 -1.22 0.45 -31.70
C PHE A 101 -0.85 0.74 -30.26
N SER A 102 0.42 1.08 -30.07
CA SER A 102 0.93 1.47 -28.77
C SER A 102 0.90 2.98 -28.62
N VAL A 103 0.11 3.47 -27.67
CA VAL A 103 -0.06 4.89 -27.39
C VAL A 103 0.43 5.17 -25.97
N THR A 104 1.27 6.20 -25.81
CA THR A 104 1.66 6.68 -24.48
C THR A 104 0.60 7.66 -23.98
N VAL A 105 -0.08 7.30 -22.91
CA VAL A 105 -1.09 8.15 -22.26
C VAL A 105 -0.47 8.85 -21.06
N ALA A 106 -0.63 10.17 -20.98
CA ALA A 106 -0.24 10.95 -19.83
C ALA A 106 -1.40 11.05 -18.83
N TYR A 107 -1.11 10.75 -17.57
CA TYR A 107 -2.03 10.87 -16.44
C TYR A 107 -1.55 12.06 -15.59
N PRO A 108 -2.34 13.15 -15.50
CA PRO A 108 -1.96 14.29 -14.68
C PRO A 108 -1.96 13.93 -13.19
N PRO A 109 -1.33 14.77 -12.34
CA PRO A 109 -1.47 14.70 -10.89
C PRO A 109 -2.94 14.58 -10.44
N ASP A 110 -3.19 13.66 -9.51
CA ASP A 110 -4.48 13.51 -8.85
C ASP A 110 -4.53 14.30 -7.54
N THR A 111 -5.44 15.29 -7.47
CA THR A 111 -5.52 16.22 -6.32
C THR A 111 -5.70 15.50 -4.98
N GLN A 112 -6.49 14.42 -4.94
CA GLN A 112 -6.70 13.67 -3.70
C GLN A 112 -5.44 12.91 -3.28
N ALA A 113 -4.72 12.30 -4.23
CA ALA A 113 -3.42 11.68 -3.97
C ALA A 113 -2.40 12.71 -3.47
N CYS A 114 -2.38 13.92 -4.04
CA CYS A 114 -1.53 15.03 -3.56
C CYS A 114 -1.86 15.39 -2.10
N ILE A 115 -3.14 15.63 -1.79
CA ILE A 115 -3.58 15.99 -0.44
C ILE A 115 -3.21 14.88 0.55
N PHE A 116 -3.48 13.62 0.23
CA PHE A 116 -3.16 12.49 1.10
C PHE A 116 -1.65 12.35 1.33
N TRP A 117 -0.84 12.51 0.28
CA TRP A 117 0.62 12.47 0.38
C TRP A 117 1.16 13.58 1.28
N LEU A 118 0.70 14.81 1.08
CA LEU A 118 1.14 15.98 1.85
C LEU A 118 0.66 15.91 3.29
N ARG A 119 -0.58 15.48 3.55
CA ARG A 119 -1.07 15.21 4.92
C ARG A 119 -0.23 14.17 5.65
N ASN A 120 0.33 13.19 4.97
CA ASN A 120 1.15 12.17 5.61
C ASN A 120 2.60 12.61 5.85
N ARG A 121 3.20 13.38 4.93
CA ARG A 121 4.63 13.75 4.99
C ARG A 121 4.93 15.17 5.46
N ARG A 122 3.99 16.09 5.28
CA ARG A 122 4.04 17.50 5.70
C ARG A 122 2.87 17.81 6.65
N ARG A 123 2.78 17.02 7.72
CA ARG A 123 1.69 17.08 8.70
C ARG A 123 1.52 18.46 9.34
N ALA A 124 2.62 19.19 9.54
CA ALA A 124 2.59 20.53 10.13
C ALA A 124 1.80 21.49 9.24
N ASP A 125 2.09 21.51 7.94
CA ASP A 125 1.53 22.49 7.01
C ASP A 125 0.16 22.06 6.42
N TRP A 126 -0.18 20.75 6.46
CA TRP A 126 -1.35 20.19 5.77
C TRP A 126 -2.41 19.53 6.65
N ARG A 127 -2.30 19.61 7.99
CA ARG A 127 -3.36 19.10 8.89
C ARG A 127 -4.62 19.96 8.81
N ASP A 128 -5.79 19.34 8.93
CA ASP A 128 -7.10 20.03 8.97
C ASP A 128 -7.24 21.00 10.16
N ARG A 129 -6.46 20.79 11.22
CA ARG A 129 -6.42 21.67 12.39
C ARG A 129 -4.97 22.12 12.60
N PRO A 130 -4.67 23.41 12.39
CA PRO A 130 -3.39 23.98 12.79
C PRO A 130 -3.16 23.70 14.28
N ALA A 131 -1.93 23.38 14.66
CA ALA A 131 -1.53 23.58 16.06
C ALA A 131 -1.69 25.07 16.38
N GLU A 132 -2.03 25.43 17.61
CA GLU A 132 -2.03 26.83 18.07
C GLU A 132 -0.72 27.48 17.59
N ALA A 133 -0.83 28.51 16.76
CA ALA A 133 0.29 29.02 15.98
C ALA A 133 1.37 29.58 16.93
N ASP A 134 2.56 28.99 16.90
CA ASP A 134 3.76 29.71 17.29
C ASP A 134 4.01 30.79 16.23
N ALA A 135 4.11 32.04 16.68
CA ALA A 135 4.06 33.29 15.89
C ALA A 135 5.21 33.51 14.87
N GLN A 136 5.85 32.45 14.38
CA GLN A 136 7.03 32.52 13.49
C GLN A 136 6.76 32.02 12.06
N SER A 137 5.56 31.52 11.75
CA SER A 137 5.24 30.93 10.43
C SER A 137 4.82 31.93 9.35
N GLU A 138 4.56 33.19 9.71
CA GLU A 138 4.13 34.23 8.75
C GLU A 138 5.26 34.64 7.78
N ASP A 139 6.53 34.56 8.21
CA ASP A 139 7.69 34.96 7.41
C ASP A 139 8.01 33.98 6.26
N GLU A 140 7.74 32.68 6.42
CA GLU A 140 8.13 31.66 5.43
C GLU A 140 7.18 31.64 4.22
N PHE A 141 5.88 31.86 4.44
CA PHE A 141 4.89 31.96 3.35
C PHE A 141 5.07 33.24 2.52
N ALA A 142 5.42 34.37 3.15
CA ALA A 142 5.71 35.62 2.44
C ALA A 142 6.93 35.47 1.50
N LEU A 143 7.92 34.68 1.91
CA LEU A 143 9.14 34.44 1.12
C LEU A 143 8.87 33.59 -0.12
N LEU A 144 7.97 32.61 -0.01
CA LEU A 144 7.54 31.77 -1.15
C LEU A 144 6.67 32.55 -2.15
N ASP A 145 5.83 33.47 -1.68
CA ASP A 145 4.99 34.30 -2.56
C ASP A 145 5.86 35.29 -3.34
N THR A 146 6.83 35.92 -2.67
CA THR A 146 7.84 36.79 -3.30
C THR A 146 8.66 36.05 -4.35
N ALA A 147 9.06 34.81 -4.08
CA ALA A 147 9.76 33.97 -5.06
C ALA A 147 8.87 33.62 -6.26
N SER A 148 7.58 33.33 -6.04
CA SER A 148 6.61 33.03 -7.09
C SER A 148 6.33 34.24 -8.00
N GLU A 149 6.29 35.45 -7.43
CA GLU A 149 6.15 36.70 -8.18
C GLU A 149 7.39 37.04 -9.01
N SER A 150 8.60 36.80 -8.49
CA SER A 150 9.84 37.05 -9.22
C SER A 150 10.00 36.18 -10.48
N VAL A 151 9.48 34.95 -10.47
CA VAL A 151 9.49 34.04 -11.64
C VAL A 151 8.49 34.48 -12.74
N ARG A 152 7.46 35.24 -12.40
CA ARG A 152 6.49 35.79 -13.38
C ARG A 152 7.03 36.99 -14.13
N LEU A 153 8.01 37.70 -13.56
CA LEU A 153 8.61 38.90 -14.17
C LEU A 153 9.78 38.58 -15.11
N ASP A 154 10.38 37.39 -14.99
CA ASP A 154 11.55 36.96 -15.80
C ASP A 154 11.17 36.25 -17.12
N ASN A 155 9.90 35.83 -17.27
CA ASN A 155 9.41 35.12 -18.48
C ASN A 155 8.63 36.03 -19.46
N GLY A 156 8.84 37.35 -19.36
CA GLY A 156 8.17 38.35 -20.19
C GLY A 156 9.13 39.37 -20.77
N ASP A 157 10.00 38.92 -21.67
CA ASP A 157 10.65 39.72 -22.73
C ASP A 157 10.98 38.82 -23.93
#